data_AF-A0AAV9NAT5-F1
#
_entry.id   AF-A0AAV9NAT5-F1
#
_cell.length_a   1.000
_cell.length_b   1.000
_cell.length_c   1.000
_cell.angle_alpha   90.00
_cell.angle_beta   90.00
_cell.angle_gamma   90.00
#
_symmetry.space_group_name_H-M   'P 1'
#
loop_
_entity.id
_entity.type
_entity.pdbx_description
1 polymer ?
#
loop_
_entity_poly.entity_id
_entity_poly.type
_entity_poly.pdbx_seq_one_letter_code
_entity_poly.pdbx_strand_id
1 'polypeptide(L)'
;MASKRNGEAVSMVLPSMKHDNSVANPPLESMITKEVRHILTNISQKSTKADLFSSTASTSSNKNILTDMEELIHKVADSNMDTGDISRTIDKIRNTYARALRTMSERLEDSISARSHDLVTLADKVDKLTRMMESETMPQRKVLDRLYYAQMDERRNRVSRAHLKTFQWLFRHKSEDDTLWDDFLGWLFSLDTHTMYWIRGKAGSRKSTLMRELDQKIAQQRDFHEWTIGSEALHASSYLWNAGSVEQKSLTGLLLSLVHQLFQQRADLVEHSVTSNRWQIASERGVALRNWSDDELKQVLKTFARQACPDAKILFLVDGLDEYDGDDQERLSMIAFLEALAAEDGVKICVSSRPWVIYKDAFKFCPQLWLEELTKGDISLYVHDHLLGSQLFRVQQQRYPKLLTNIADEIIQKAAGVFLWVRLVVQELLKRLRDGAFAAELLKQLHAIPPDLDDYFMRMMETIDQRYRQDASIMLQIALHRMDFTFDQTNPDSKHVAGPDLLLLHLKYLDDEEAPNFVNSKDFRPLRYDDDEEVSFWIETLD
;
A
#
# COMPACT_ATOMS: atom_id res chain seq x y z
N MET A 1 10.84 58.49 -2.62
CA MET A 1 9.44 59.00 -2.60
C MET A 1 8.51 57.83 -2.77
N ALA A 2 7.53 57.73 -1.88
CA ALA A 2 6.63 56.59 -1.69
C ALA A 2 5.57 56.45 -2.79
N SER A 3 5.05 55.23 -2.97
CA SER A 3 3.63 54.86 -3.20
C SER A 3 3.59 53.52 -3.97
N LYS A 4 3.37 52.37 -3.31
CA LYS A 4 2.08 51.71 -2.97
C LYS A 4 1.48 50.87 -4.14
N ARG A 5 1.04 49.65 -3.75
CA ARG A 5 0.10 48.70 -4.42
C ARG A 5 0.74 47.83 -5.52
N ASN A 6 0.48 46.53 -5.67
CA ASN A 6 -0.46 45.59 -5.04
C ASN A 6 0.15 44.19 -5.15
N GLY A 7 0.00 43.34 -4.12
CA GLY A 7 0.28 41.92 -4.21
C GLY A 7 -0.93 41.20 -4.81
N GLU A 8 -0.73 40.56 -5.96
CA GLU A 8 -1.68 39.60 -6.53
C GLU A 8 -1.34 38.21 -6.00
N ALA A 9 -2.18 37.71 -5.09
CA ALA A 9 -2.19 36.31 -4.70
C ALA A 9 -3.03 35.53 -5.72
N VAL A 10 -2.37 34.64 -6.46
CA VAL A 10 -2.97 33.72 -7.41
C VAL A 10 -3.84 32.70 -6.65
N SER A 11 -5.14 32.76 -6.91
CA SER A 11 -6.14 31.75 -6.54
C SER A 11 -5.90 30.49 -7.36
N MET A 12 -5.40 29.41 -6.73
CA MET A 12 -5.50 28.06 -7.28
C MET A 12 -6.76 27.40 -6.73
N VAL A 13 -7.73 27.25 -7.62
CA VAL A 13 -8.96 26.47 -7.46
C VAL A 13 -8.60 24.99 -7.48
N LEU A 14 -8.82 24.28 -6.35
CA LEU A 14 -8.81 22.82 -6.30
C LEU A 14 -10.24 22.28 -6.53
N PRO A 15 -10.47 21.26 -7.36
CA PRO A 15 -11.81 20.78 -7.67
C PRO A 15 -12.44 19.99 -6.53
N SER A 16 -13.70 20.33 -6.23
CA SER A 16 -14.63 19.60 -5.39
C SER A 16 -14.96 18.24 -6.01
N MET A 17 -14.51 17.15 -5.38
CA MET A 17 -15.10 15.82 -5.56
C MET A 17 -16.14 15.62 -4.46
N LYS A 18 -17.42 15.63 -4.85
CA LYS A 18 -18.54 15.18 -4.03
C LYS A 18 -18.50 13.64 -3.98
N HIS A 19 -18.24 13.09 -2.81
CA HIS A 19 -18.60 11.71 -2.49
C HIS A 19 -20.04 11.71 -1.95
N ASP A 20 -20.97 11.19 -2.76
CA ASP A 20 -22.24 10.68 -2.26
C ASP A 20 -21.98 9.27 -1.70
N ASN A 21 -21.91 9.16 -0.37
CA ASN A 21 -21.93 7.89 0.34
C ASN A 21 -23.33 7.71 0.96
N SER A 22 -24.13 6.82 0.37
CA SER A 22 -25.28 6.20 1.03
C SER A 22 -25.03 4.70 1.14
N VAL A 23 -24.37 4.28 2.22
CA VAL A 23 -24.32 2.88 2.69
C VAL A 23 -24.44 2.95 4.21
N ALA A 24 -25.17 2.00 4.79
CA ALA A 24 -25.78 2.05 6.12
C ALA A 24 -24.82 2.48 7.25
N ASN A 25 -25.22 3.52 7.98
CA ASN A 25 -24.59 4.02 9.20
C ASN A 25 -24.48 2.91 10.27
N PRO A 26 -23.34 2.77 10.98
CA PRO A 26 -23.33 2.11 12.27
C PRO A 26 -24.10 2.96 13.30
N PRO A 27 -24.65 2.35 14.38
CA PRO A 27 -25.40 3.07 15.40
C PRO A 27 -24.61 4.24 16.02
N LEU A 28 -23.29 4.05 16.15
CA LEU A 28 -22.37 4.97 16.83
C LEU A 28 -22.05 6.22 16.02
N GLU A 29 -21.80 6.10 14.71
CA GLU A 29 -21.52 7.25 13.84
C GLU A 29 -22.77 8.12 13.67
N SER A 30 -23.95 7.49 13.65
CA SER A 30 -25.25 8.19 13.69
C SER A 30 -25.48 8.89 15.05
N MET A 31 -25.05 8.28 16.16
CA MET A 31 -25.14 8.87 17.50
C MET A 31 -24.19 10.05 17.64
N ILE A 32 -22.94 9.91 17.19
CA ILE A 32 -21.91 10.93 17.23
C ILE A 32 -22.30 12.11 16.33
N THR A 33 -22.73 11.86 15.09
CA THR A 33 -23.22 12.95 14.22
C THR A 33 -24.48 13.61 14.75
N LYS A 34 -25.38 12.86 15.40
CA LYS A 34 -26.58 13.43 16.03
C LYS A 34 -26.22 14.28 17.25
N GLU A 35 -25.28 13.86 18.07
CA GLU A 35 -24.86 14.58 19.27
C GLU A 35 -23.99 15.80 18.93
N VAL A 36 -23.07 15.68 17.96
CA VAL A 36 -22.31 16.81 17.41
C VAL A 36 -23.25 17.82 16.76
N ARG A 37 -24.24 17.37 16.00
CA ARG A 37 -25.28 18.25 15.43
C ARG A 37 -26.11 18.89 16.54
N HIS A 38 -26.42 18.17 17.61
CA HIS A 38 -27.15 18.71 18.76
C HIS A 38 -26.34 19.80 19.48
N ILE A 39 -25.04 19.58 19.70
CA ILE A 39 -24.11 20.55 20.28
C ILE A 39 -24.01 21.80 19.39
N LEU A 40 -23.83 21.65 18.09
CA LEU A 40 -23.77 22.77 17.13
C LEU A 40 -25.09 23.55 17.08
N THR A 41 -26.23 22.86 17.16
CA THR A 41 -27.56 23.49 17.18
C THR A 41 -27.77 24.26 18.49
N ASN A 42 -27.33 23.71 19.62
CA ASN A 42 -27.38 24.38 20.93
C ASN A 42 -26.50 25.63 20.97
N ILE A 43 -25.31 25.58 20.36
CA ILE A 43 -24.41 26.74 20.22
C ILE A 43 -25.07 27.83 19.36
N SER A 44 -25.65 27.46 18.22
CA SER A 44 -26.34 28.39 17.31
C SER A 44 -27.57 29.06 17.95
N GLN A 45 -28.42 28.27 18.64
CA GLN A 45 -29.59 28.80 19.35
C GLN A 45 -29.22 29.73 20.52
N LYS A 46 -28.15 29.40 21.26
CA LYS A 46 -27.66 30.24 22.36
C LYS A 46 -27.00 31.54 21.85
N SER A 47 -26.32 31.49 20.70
CA SER A 47 -25.80 32.67 20.00
C SER A 47 -26.93 33.65 19.62
N THR A 48 -27.98 33.14 18.97
CA THR A 48 -29.11 33.95 18.51
C THR A 48 -29.90 34.59 19.66
N LYS A 49 -30.00 33.92 20.81
CA LYS A 49 -30.63 34.49 22.03
C LYS A 49 -29.81 35.63 22.63
N ALA A 50 -28.49 35.62 22.52
CA ALA A 50 -27.62 36.69 23.02
C ALA A 50 -27.80 37.99 22.23
N ASP A 51 -27.97 37.90 20.91
CA ASP A 51 -28.23 39.06 20.04
C ASP A 51 -29.61 39.69 20.30
N LEU A 52 -30.63 38.86 20.58
CA LEU A 52 -31.97 39.34 20.92
C LEU A 52 -32.02 40.03 22.30
N PHE A 53 -31.24 39.54 23.27
CA PHE A 53 -31.21 40.07 24.65
C PHE A 53 -30.45 41.40 24.76
N SER A 54 -29.39 41.59 23.97
CA SER A 54 -28.67 42.88 23.93
C SER A 54 -29.56 44.01 23.40
N SER A 55 -30.43 43.72 22.42
CA SER A 55 -31.33 44.71 21.83
C SER A 55 -32.50 45.15 22.74
N THR A 56 -32.99 44.26 23.60
CA THR A 56 -34.21 44.50 24.39
C THR A 56 -33.94 45.23 25.71
N ALA A 57 -32.80 44.96 26.36
CA ALA A 57 -32.45 45.60 27.64
C ALA A 57 -32.03 47.08 27.50
N SER A 58 -31.42 47.47 26.38
CA SER A 58 -31.05 48.86 26.11
C SER A 58 -32.26 49.76 25.85
N THR A 59 -33.40 49.22 25.43
CA THR A 59 -34.50 50.04 24.90
C THR A 59 -35.46 50.55 25.98
N SER A 60 -35.72 49.80 27.05
CA SER A 60 -36.70 50.22 28.09
C SER A 60 -36.12 51.21 29.11
N SER A 61 -34.89 50.98 29.59
CA SER A 61 -34.21 51.87 30.54
C SER A 61 -33.83 53.21 29.91
N ASN A 62 -33.38 53.20 28.65
CA ASN A 62 -33.08 54.45 27.92
C ASN A 62 -34.35 55.28 27.68
N LYS A 63 -35.50 54.63 27.47
CA LYS A 63 -36.79 55.31 27.29
C LYS A 63 -37.19 56.09 28.55
N ASN A 64 -37.07 55.48 29.73
CA ASN A 64 -37.42 56.13 31.00
C ASN A 64 -36.50 57.33 31.32
N ILE A 65 -35.21 57.25 30.96
CA ILE A 65 -34.25 58.34 31.16
C ILE A 65 -34.54 59.50 30.21
N LEU A 66 -34.89 59.22 28.95
CA LEU A 66 -35.31 60.23 27.98
C LEU A 66 -36.55 60.99 28.48
N THR A 67 -37.55 60.26 28.99
CA THR A 67 -38.74 60.88 29.59
C THR A 67 -38.39 61.76 30.79
N ASP A 68 -37.52 61.30 31.69
CA ASP A 68 -37.06 62.08 32.85
C ASP A 68 -36.27 63.33 32.45
N MET A 69 -35.47 63.26 31.37
CA MET A 69 -34.74 64.42 30.82
C MET A 69 -35.67 65.41 30.12
N GLU A 70 -36.66 64.93 29.37
CA GLU A 70 -37.69 65.77 28.74
C GLU A 70 -38.54 66.50 29.80
N GLU A 71 -38.89 65.83 30.90
CA GLU A 71 -39.60 66.45 32.03
C GLU A 71 -38.76 67.54 32.72
N LEU A 72 -37.44 67.34 32.82
CA LEU A 72 -36.50 68.31 33.40
C LEU A 72 -36.34 69.55 32.49
N ILE A 73 -36.24 69.35 31.18
CA ILE A 73 -36.19 70.44 30.18
C ILE A 73 -37.46 71.29 30.24
N HIS A 74 -38.63 70.64 30.31
CA HIS A 74 -39.91 71.36 30.43
C HIS A 74 -40.01 72.18 31.71
N LYS A 75 -39.61 71.61 32.86
CA LYS A 75 -39.71 72.31 34.15
C LYS A 75 -38.71 73.46 34.33
N VAL A 76 -37.54 73.39 33.68
CA VAL A 76 -36.55 74.48 33.68
C VAL A 76 -36.97 75.63 32.76
N ALA A 77 -37.68 75.35 31.67
CA ALA A 77 -38.18 76.37 30.75
C ALA A 77 -39.29 77.26 31.36
N ASP A 78 -40.11 76.71 32.26
CA ASP A 78 -41.24 77.41 32.89
C ASP A 78 -40.85 78.33 34.09
N SER A 79 -39.55 78.62 34.26
CA SER A 79 -39.03 79.69 35.15
C SER A 79 -39.46 79.64 36.63
N ASN A 80 -39.81 78.46 37.16
CA ASN A 80 -40.33 78.31 38.54
C ASN A 80 -39.55 77.31 39.41
N MET A 81 -38.32 76.94 39.02
CA MET A 81 -37.45 76.08 39.83
C MET A 81 -36.26 76.87 40.39
N ASP A 82 -36.06 76.80 41.70
CA ASP A 82 -34.83 77.26 42.37
C ASP A 82 -33.67 76.31 42.02
N THR A 83 -32.46 76.85 41.97
CA THR A 83 -31.17 76.16 41.79
C THR A 83 -31.04 74.87 42.62
N GLY A 84 -31.62 74.83 43.82
CA GLY A 84 -31.65 73.64 44.67
C GLY A 84 -32.47 72.48 44.10
N ASP A 85 -33.59 72.75 43.43
CA ASP A 85 -34.48 71.72 42.86
C ASP A 85 -33.93 71.15 41.54
N ILE A 86 -33.23 71.99 40.76
CA ILE A 86 -32.49 71.54 39.57
C ILE A 86 -31.39 70.56 40.00
N SER A 87 -30.64 70.89 41.04
CA SER A 87 -29.58 70.04 41.59
C SER A 87 -30.12 68.68 42.07
N ARG A 88 -31.24 68.67 42.82
CA ARG A 88 -31.90 67.42 43.25
C ARG A 88 -32.36 66.55 42.10
N THR A 89 -32.87 67.15 41.02
CA THR A 89 -33.36 66.39 39.86
C THR A 89 -32.21 65.82 39.04
N ILE A 90 -31.12 66.59 38.85
CA ILE A 90 -29.87 66.10 38.24
C ILE A 90 -29.29 64.95 39.07
N ASP A 91 -29.28 65.05 40.40
CA ASP A 91 -28.85 63.98 41.28
C ASP A 91 -29.73 62.73 41.18
N LYS A 92 -31.05 62.90 41.03
CA LYS A 92 -31.99 61.81 40.79
C LYS A 92 -31.70 61.09 39.47
N ILE A 93 -31.46 61.82 38.38
CA ILE A 93 -31.12 61.23 37.08
C ILE A 93 -29.76 60.53 37.16
N ARG A 94 -28.74 61.19 37.73
CA ARG A 94 -27.40 60.62 37.93
C ARG A 94 -27.43 59.33 38.74
N ASN A 95 -28.19 59.29 39.83
CA ASN A 95 -28.36 58.10 40.65
C ASN A 95 -29.17 57.00 39.95
N THR A 96 -30.09 57.36 39.06
CA THR A 96 -30.85 56.40 38.26
C THR A 96 -29.98 55.79 37.16
N TYR A 97 -29.17 56.60 36.48
CA TYR A 97 -28.20 56.15 35.49
C TYR A 97 -27.10 55.28 36.12
N ALA A 98 -26.56 55.69 37.27
CA ALA A 98 -25.57 54.90 38.00
C ALA A 98 -26.13 53.54 38.45
N ARG A 99 -27.40 53.47 38.86
CA ARG A 99 -28.08 52.19 39.16
C ARG A 99 -28.27 51.34 37.91
N ALA A 100 -28.75 51.93 36.81
CA ALA A 100 -28.96 51.21 35.55
C ALA A 100 -27.64 50.62 35.00
N LEU A 101 -26.55 51.38 35.04
CA LEU A 101 -25.22 50.91 34.64
C LEU A 101 -24.70 49.78 35.52
N ARG A 102 -24.87 49.86 36.85
CA ARG A 102 -24.49 48.77 37.76
C ARG A 102 -25.26 47.49 37.45
N THR A 103 -26.58 47.57 37.31
CA THR A 103 -27.40 46.40 36.97
C THR A 103 -27.04 45.80 35.61
N MET A 104 -26.67 46.63 34.63
CA MET A 104 -26.20 46.14 33.33
C MET A 104 -24.82 45.45 33.43
N SER A 105 -23.90 46.00 34.22
CA SER A 105 -22.59 45.39 34.48
C SER A 105 -22.73 44.03 35.17
N GLU A 106 -23.54 43.96 36.24
CA GLU A 106 -23.83 42.72 36.98
C GLU A 106 -24.42 41.65 36.04
N ARG A 107 -25.38 42.02 35.18
CA ARG A 107 -25.98 41.09 34.21
C ARG A 107 -24.98 40.62 33.14
N LEU A 108 -24.09 41.49 32.69
CA LEU A 108 -23.04 41.14 31.73
C LEU A 108 -22.02 40.19 32.38
N GLU A 109 -21.62 40.46 33.62
CA GLU A 109 -20.74 39.58 34.41
C GLU A 109 -21.38 38.20 34.64
N ASP A 110 -22.65 38.15 35.04
CA ASP A 110 -23.40 36.90 35.19
C ASP A 110 -23.48 36.13 33.86
N SER A 111 -23.75 36.83 32.75
CA SER A 111 -23.82 36.21 31.42
C SER A 111 -22.45 35.70 30.95
N ILE A 112 -21.36 36.44 31.21
CA ILE A 112 -20.00 36.02 30.86
C ILE A 112 -19.58 34.82 31.72
N SER A 113 -19.91 34.84 33.01
CA SER A 113 -19.64 33.74 33.95
C SER A 113 -20.37 32.47 33.55
N ALA A 114 -21.68 32.57 33.26
CA ALA A 114 -22.47 31.45 32.77
C ALA A 114 -21.92 30.87 31.45
N ARG A 115 -21.48 31.73 30.51
CA ARG A 115 -20.92 31.28 29.23
C ARG A 115 -19.53 30.67 29.37
N SER A 116 -18.72 31.18 30.29
CA SER A 116 -17.42 30.59 30.64
C SER A 116 -17.60 29.20 31.25
N HIS A 117 -18.58 29.04 32.14
CA HIS A 117 -18.92 27.74 32.73
C HIS A 117 -19.42 26.73 31.68
N ASP A 118 -20.28 27.18 30.74
CA ASP A 118 -20.75 26.36 29.62
C ASP A 118 -19.58 25.89 28.72
N LEU A 119 -18.60 26.77 28.45
CA LEU A 119 -17.41 26.42 27.66
C LEU A 119 -16.51 25.40 28.35
N VAL A 120 -16.28 25.54 29.66
CA VAL A 120 -15.53 24.54 30.44
C VAL A 120 -16.24 23.19 30.43
N THR A 121 -17.55 23.18 30.64
CA THR A 121 -18.37 21.95 30.59
C THR A 121 -18.32 21.29 29.21
N LEU A 122 -18.31 22.08 28.13
CA LEU A 122 -18.16 21.55 26.77
C LEU A 122 -16.77 20.97 26.54
N ALA A 123 -15.72 21.64 27.01
CA ALA A 123 -14.35 21.15 26.93
C ALA A 123 -14.20 19.80 27.66
N ASP A 124 -14.74 19.67 28.87
CA ASP A 124 -14.74 18.40 29.62
C ASP A 124 -15.47 17.27 28.88
N LYS A 125 -16.59 17.60 28.21
CA LYS A 125 -17.32 16.63 27.38
C LYS A 125 -16.52 16.18 26.16
N VAL A 126 -15.84 17.12 25.48
CA VAL A 126 -14.97 16.81 24.34
C VAL A 126 -13.80 15.96 24.79
N ASP A 127 -13.14 16.30 25.90
CA ASP A 127 -12.06 15.52 26.48
C ASP A 127 -12.50 14.10 26.83
N LYS A 128 -13.68 13.95 27.43
CA LYS A 128 -14.26 12.63 27.74
C LYS A 128 -14.52 11.82 26.47
N LEU A 129 -15.11 12.43 25.44
CA LEU A 129 -15.36 11.77 24.15
C LEU A 129 -14.06 11.36 23.46
N THR A 130 -13.05 12.23 23.46
CA THR A 130 -11.73 11.91 22.89
C THR A 130 -11.11 10.72 23.62
N ARG A 131 -11.14 10.69 24.96
CA ARG A 131 -10.62 9.55 25.74
C ARG A 131 -11.38 8.26 25.49
N MET A 132 -12.70 8.33 25.29
CA MET A 132 -13.53 7.18 24.96
C MET A 132 -13.18 6.64 23.57
N MET A 133 -13.11 7.52 22.57
CA MET A 133 -12.73 7.17 21.20
C MET A 133 -11.31 6.59 21.15
N GLU A 134 -10.36 7.16 21.88
CA GLU A 134 -9.02 6.61 22.02
C GLU A 134 -9.04 5.22 22.67
N SER A 135 -9.82 5.01 23.73
CA SER A 135 -9.93 3.70 24.37
C SER A 135 -10.56 2.63 23.47
N GLU A 136 -11.49 3.03 22.60
CA GLU A 136 -12.16 2.12 21.66
C GLU A 136 -11.33 1.81 20.42
N THR A 137 -10.41 2.69 20.00
CA THR A 137 -9.60 2.54 18.77
C THR A 137 -8.17 2.09 19.02
N MET A 138 -7.65 2.29 20.23
CA MET A 138 -6.29 1.90 20.62
C MET A 138 -6.02 0.39 20.51
N PRO A 139 -6.93 -0.52 20.90
CA PRO A 139 -6.70 -1.95 20.74
C PRO A 139 -6.52 -2.37 19.28
N GLN A 140 -7.39 -1.89 18.37
CA GLN A 140 -7.29 -2.18 16.93
C GLN A 140 -5.98 -1.65 16.36
N ARG A 141 -5.60 -0.41 16.71
CA ARG A 141 -4.33 0.18 16.27
C ARG A 141 -3.14 -0.65 16.68
N LYS A 142 -3.05 -1.05 17.96
CA LYS A 142 -1.96 -1.91 18.42
C LYS A 142 -1.91 -3.25 17.70
N VAL A 143 -3.06 -3.85 17.42
CA VAL A 143 -3.14 -5.11 16.67
C VAL A 143 -2.60 -4.90 15.25
N LEU A 144 -3.05 -3.87 14.55
CA LEU A 144 -2.58 -3.51 13.21
C LEU A 144 -1.08 -3.18 13.20
N ASP A 145 -0.61 -2.33 14.11
CA ASP A 145 0.79 -1.95 14.25
C ASP A 145 1.68 -3.19 14.47
N ARG A 146 1.15 -4.21 15.17
CA ARG A 146 1.89 -5.45 15.42
C ARG A 146 1.86 -6.44 14.25
N LEU A 147 0.90 -6.30 13.34
CA LEU A 147 0.86 -7.07 12.10
C LEU A 147 1.78 -6.48 11.03
N TYR A 148 2.06 -5.18 11.10
CA TYR A 148 2.91 -4.48 10.14
C TYR A 148 4.41 -4.81 10.32
N TYR A 149 5.12 -4.96 9.21
CA TYR A 149 6.58 -4.98 9.14
C TYR A 149 7.06 -4.07 8.01
N ALA A 150 8.23 -3.46 8.17
CA ALA A 150 8.65 -2.31 7.35
C ALA A 150 8.74 -2.60 5.84
N GLN A 151 9.08 -3.84 5.47
CA GLN A 151 9.28 -4.27 4.08
C GLN A 151 8.02 -4.89 3.44
N MET A 152 6.85 -4.82 4.10
CA MET A 152 5.60 -5.48 3.67
C MET A 152 5.24 -5.15 2.20
N ASP A 153 5.31 -3.88 1.82
CA ASP A 153 4.96 -3.44 0.46
C ASP A 153 6.17 -3.34 -0.49
N GLU A 154 7.39 -3.58 0.00
CA GLU A 154 8.61 -3.30 -0.76
C GLU A 154 8.69 -4.16 -2.03
N ARG A 155 8.48 -5.47 -1.90
CA ARG A 155 8.54 -6.39 -3.04
C ARG A 155 7.55 -5.99 -4.13
N ARG A 156 6.29 -5.73 -3.74
CA ARG A 156 5.21 -5.28 -4.61
C ARG A 156 5.59 -4.00 -5.35
N ASN A 157 6.14 -3.02 -4.62
CA ASN A 157 6.53 -1.73 -5.17
C ASN A 157 7.70 -1.84 -6.17
N ARG A 158 8.64 -2.78 -5.94
CA ARG A 158 9.77 -3.07 -6.83
C ARG A 158 9.39 -3.81 -8.12
N VAL A 159 8.28 -4.57 -8.15
CA VAL A 159 7.79 -5.21 -9.39
C VAL A 159 7.57 -4.14 -10.45
N SER A 160 8.20 -4.22 -11.63
CA SER A 160 7.91 -3.26 -12.69
C SER A 160 6.46 -3.36 -13.16
N ARG A 161 5.81 -2.22 -13.45
CA ARG A 161 4.46 -2.20 -14.06
C ARG A 161 4.46 -2.91 -15.40
N ALA A 162 3.32 -3.48 -15.77
CA ALA A 162 3.16 -4.05 -17.09
C ALA A 162 3.26 -2.96 -18.17
N HIS A 163 3.59 -3.41 -19.38
CA HIS A 163 3.52 -2.53 -20.53
C HIS A 163 2.03 -2.21 -20.81
N LEU A 164 1.70 -0.98 -21.20
CA LEU A 164 0.32 -0.45 -21.24
C LEU A 164 -0.72 -1.38 -21.92
N LYS A 165 -0.28 -2.18 -22.89
CA LYS A 165 -1.14 -3.05 -23.71
C LYS A 165 -1.04 -4.55 -23.38
N THR A 166 -0.19 -4.94 -22.42
CA THR A 166 0.03 -6.36 -22.10
C THR A 166 -0.97 -6.90 -21.08
N PHE A 167 -1.19 -8.21 -21.06
CA PHE A 167 -2.11 -8.91 -20.14
C PHE A 167 -3.60 -8.54 -20.25
N GLN A 168 -4.00 -7.72 -21.22
CA GLN A 168 -5.41 -7.34 -21.39
C GLN A 168 -6.30 -8.56 -21.69
N TRP A 169 -5.72 -9.62 -22.23
CA TRP A 169 -6.39 -10.88 -22.52
C TRP A 169 -6.91 -11.61 -21.28
N LEU A 170 -6.37 -11.35 -20.08
CA LEU A 170 -6.81 -11.99 -18.84
C LEU A 170 -8.14 -11.41 -18.32
N PHE A 171 -8.42 -10.17 -18.68
CA PHE A 171 -9.59 -9.41 -18.21
C PHE A 171 -10.77 -9.46 -19.18
N ARG A 172 -10.84 -10.53 -19.97
CA ARG A 172 -11.96 -10.84 -20.87
C ARG A 172 -12.24 -12.32 -20.76
N HIS A 173 -13.51 -12.69 -20.94
CA HIS A 173 -13.87 -14.09 -21.07
C HIS A 173 -13.13 -14.71 -22.25
N LYS A 174 -12.64 -15.92 -21.99
CA LYS A 174 -11.95 -16.74 -22.97
C LYS A 174 -12.87 -17.05 -24.17
N SER A 175 -12.32 -17.00 -25.38
CA SER A 175 -13.04 -17.40 -26.60
C SER A 175 -13.05 -18.93 -26.73
N GLU A 176 -14.06 -19.52 -27.38
CA GLU A 176 -14.18 -20.98 -27.54
C GLU A 176 -12.95 -21.63 -28.21
N ASP A 177 -12.22 -20.88 -29.04
CA ASP A 177 -11.04 -21.34 -29.77
C ASP A 177 -9.74 -21.38 -28.92
N ASP A 178 -9.70 -20.68 -27.79
CA ASP A 178 -8.56 -20.76 -26.90
C ASP A 178 -8.65 -22.06 -26.08
N THR A 179 -7.64 -22.91 -26.06
CA THR A 179 -7.61 -24.13 -25.21
C THR A 179 -6.45 -24.14 -24.22
N LEU A 180 -5.59 -23.12 -24.27
CA LEU A 180 -4.30 -23.08 -23.56
C LEU A 180 -4.39 -22.71 -22.08
N TRP A 181 -5.55 -22.25 -21.60
CA TRP A 181 -5.74 -21.78 -20.23
C TRP A 181 -7.19 -21.86 -19.78
N ASP A 182 -7.43 -21.91 -18.47
CA ASP A 182 -8.77 -21.86 -17.90
C ASP A 182 -9.20 -20.41 -17.69
N ASP A 183 -10.44 -20.07 -18.08
CA ASP A 183 -10.95 -18.69 -18.02
C ASP A 183 -10.89 -18.12 -16.60
N PHE A 184 -10.10 -17.07 -16.42
CA PHE A 184 -9.87 -16.45 -15.11
C PHE A 184 -11.12 -15.73 -14.61
N LEU A 185 -11.83 -15.00 -15.48
CA LEU A 185 -13.07 -14.34 -15.09
C LEU A 185 -14.17 -15.38 -14.83
N GLY A 186 -14.27 -16.42 -15.65
CA GLY A 186 -15.15 -17.55 -15.40
C GLY A 186 -14.87 -18.24 -14.05
N TRP A 187 -13.60 -18.46 -13.70
CA TRP A 187 -13.22 -18.94 -12.37
C TRP A 187 -13.63 -17.95 -11.28
N LEU A 188 -13.27 -16.68 -11.42
CA LEU A 188 -13.51 -15.66 -10.41
C LEU A 188 -15.01 -15.46 -10.16
N PHE A 189 -15.84 -15.52 -11.19
CA PHE A 189 -17.28 -15.30 -11.10
C PHE A 189 -18.07 -16.57 -10.79
N SER A 190 -17.43 -17.75 -10.85
CA SER A 190 -18.10 -19.01 -10.50
C SER A 190 -18.43 -19.08 -9.01
N LEU A 191 -19.65 -19.54 -8.70
CA LEU A 191 -20.12 -19.70 -7.33
C LEU A 191 -19.60 -21.00 -6.67
N ASP A 192 -19.49 -22.12 -7.39
CA ASP A 192 -19.42 -23.43 -6.72
C ASP A 192 -18.33 -24.41 -7.20
N THR A 193 -17.52 -24.11 -8.23
CA THR A 193 -16.69 -25.16 -8.85
C THR A 193 -15.23 -25.20 -8.38
N HIS A 194 -14.59 -24.05 -8.19
CA HIS A 194 -13.16 -23.99 -7.87
C HIS A 194 -12.84 -22.73 -7.06
N THR A 195 -12.12 -22.90 -5.96
CA THR A 195 -11.80 -21.84 -5.02
C THR A 195 -10.35 -21.36 -5.15
N MET A 196 -9.51 -22.11 -5.86
CA MET A 196 -8.14 -21.71 -6.17
C MET A 196 -7.88 -21.61 -7.68
N TYR A 197 -6.99 -20.70 -8.06
CA TYR A 197 -6.49 -20.51 -9.43
C TYR A 197 -4.97 -20.46 -9.42
N TRP A 198 -4.33 -21.18 -10.34
CA TRP A 198 -2.87 -21.24 -10.43
C TRP A 198 -2.32 -20.56 -11.68
N ILE A 199 -1.60 -19.45 -11.45
CA ILE A 199 -0.79 -18.79 -12.45
C ILE A 199 0.59 -19.43 -12.43
N ARG A 200 0.82 -20.38 -13.36
CA ARG A 200 2.14 -20.97 -13.50
C ARG A 200 2.95 -20.30 -14.60
N GLY A 201 4.26 -20.32 -14.40
CA GLY A 201 5.16 -20.01 -15.49
C GLY A 201 6.64 -19.99 -15.14
N LYS A 202 7.46 -19.98 -16.20
CA LYS A 202 8.93 -20.02 -16.11
C LYS A 202 9.51 -18.81 -15.36
N ALA A 203 10.78 -18.91 -14.97
CA ALA A 203 11.54 -17.74 -14.51
C ALA A 203 11.54 -16.66 -15.61
N GLY A 204 11.42 -15.39 -15.24
CA GLY A 204 11.41 -14.29 -16.20
C GLY A 204 10.16 -14.15 -17.09
N SER A 205 9.13 -15.00 -16.94
CA SER A 205 7.83 -14.89 -17.67
C SER A 205 6.93 -13.74 -17.20
N ARG A 206 7.33 -13.02 -16.14
CA ARG A 206 6.62 -11.87 -15.53
C ARG A 206 5.37 -12.20 -14.70
N LYS A 207 5.31 -13.36 -14.05
CA LYS A 207 4.24 -13.72 -13.08
C LYS A 207 3.94 -12.61 -12.07
N SER A 208 4.96 -12.09 -11.38
CA SER A 208 4.77 -11.01 -10.40
C SER A 208 4.23 -9.72 -11.02
N THR A 209 4.60 -9.41 -12.26
CA THR A 209 4.03 -8.25 -12.97
C THR A 209 2.54 -8.49 -13.25
N LEU A 210 2.15 -9.69 -13.69
CA LEU A 210 0.74 -10.04 -13.88
C LEU A 210 -0.04 -9.95 -12.55
N MET A 211 0.50 -10.50 -11.46
CA MET A 211 -0.10 -10.44 -10.12
C MET A 211 -0.28 -8.99 -9.65
N ARG A 212 0.70 -8.12 -9.91
CA ARG A 212 0.61 -6.69 -9.60
C ARG A 212 -0.48 -5.99 -10.41
N GLU A 213 -0.61 -6.30 -11.70
CA GLU A 213 -1.68 -5.71 -12.53
C GLU A 213 -3.06 -6.20 -12.09
N LEU A 214 -3.19 -7.47 -11.70
CA LEU A 214 -4.41 -8.04 -11.11
C LEU A 214 -4.80 -7.28 -9.85
N ASP A 215 -3.87 -7.22 -8.89
CA ASP A 215 -4.05 -6.52 -7.61
C ASP A 215 -4.43 -5.05 -7.80
N GLN A 216 -3.76 -4.35 -8.73
CA GLN A 216 -4.11 -2.97 -9.05
C GLN A 216 -5.50 -2.83 -9.68
N LYS A 217 -5.88 -3.69 -10.63
CA LYS A 217 -7.20 -3.61 -11.25
C LYS A 217 -8.31 -3.98 -10.28
N ILE A 218 -8.11 -4.97 -9.42
CA ILE A 218 -9.05 -5.36 -8.36
C ILE A 218 -9.27 -4.18 -7.39
N ALA A 219 -8.20 -3.49 -6.99
CA ALA A 219 -8.30 -2.31 -6.13
C ALA A 219 -8.96 -1.09 -6.82
N GLN A 220 -8.83 -0.95 -8.14
CA GLN A 220 -9.31 0.22 -8.89
C GLN A 220 -10.72 0.09 -9.47
N GLN A 221 -11.20 -1.14 -9.70
CA GLN A 221 -12.42 -1.37 -10.48
C GLN A 221 -13.61 -1.75 -9.62
N ARG A 222 -14.76 -1.11 -9.95
CA ARG A 222 -16.09 -1.66 -9.71
C ARG A 222 -16.41 -2.81 -10.67
N ASP A 223 -15.61 -3.09 -11.70
CA ASP A 223 -15.93 -4.08 -12.76
C ASP A 223 -15.88 -5.55 -12.30
N PHE A 224 -15.38 -5.82 -11.08
CA PHE A 224 -15.59 -7.10 -10.41
C PHE A 224 -16.94 -7.18 -9.69
N HIS A 225 -17.84 -6.20 -9.90
CA HIS A 225 -19.18 -6.16 -9.30
C HIS A 225 -19.95 -7.45 -9.57
N GLU A 226 -19.76 -8.09 -10.72
CA GLU A 226 -20.45 -9.34 -11.06
C GLU A 226 -20.14 -10.47 -10.07
N TRP A 227 -18.91 -10.52 -9.55
CA TRP A 227 -18.54 -11.47 -8.51
C TRP A 227 -19.15 -11.12 -7.14
N THR A 228 -19.29 -9.82 -6.86
CA THR A 228 -19.71 -9.32 -5.55
C THR A 228 -21.11 -8.71 -5.58
N ILE A 229 -22.00 -9.16 -6.48
CA ILE A 229 -23.37 -8.63 -6.56
C ILE A 229 -24.08 -8.90 -5.22
N GLY A 230 -24.33 -7.83 -4.46
CA GLY A 230 -24.98 -7.90 -3.15
C GLY A 230 -24.06 -8.22 -1.97
N SER A 231 -22.74 -8.25 -2.19
CA SER A 231 -21.74 -8.48 -1.14
C SER A 231 -20.58 -7.48 -1.24
N GLU A 232 -19.92 -7.19 -0.14
CA GLU A 232 -18.69 -6.40 -0.13
C GLU A 232 -17.53 -7.18 -0.76
N ALA A 233 -16.62 -6.50 -1.45
CA ALA A 233 -15.42 -7.10 -2.01
C ALA A 233 -14.23 -6.82 -1.10
N LEU A 234 -13.65 -7.86 -0.49
CA LEU A 234 -12.40 -7.77 0.26
C LEU A 234 -11.29 -8.42 -0.56
N HIS A 235 -10.11 -7.80 -0.57
CA HIS A 235 -8.94 -8.40 -1.21
C HIS A 235 -7.68 -8.22 -0.37
N ALA A 236 -6.77 -9.17 -0.45
CA ALA A 236 -5.45 -9.02 0.15
C ALA A 236 -4.40 -9.69 -0.72
N SER A 237 -3.24 -9.05 -0.84
CA SER A 237 -2.13 -9.55 -1.67
C SER A 237 -0.84 -9.73 -0.87
N SER A 238 -0.10 -10.79 -1.17
CA SER A 238 1.22 -11.07 -0.61
C SER A 238 2.19 -11.43 -1.72
N TYR A 239 3.41 -10.90 -1.64
CA TYR A 239 4.46 -11.10 -2.64
C TYR A 239 5.69 -11.67 -1.97
N LEU A 240 5.86 -12.99 -2.06
CA LEU A 240 7.03 -13.66 -1.53
C LEU A 240 8.28 -13.29 -2.34
N TRP A 241 9.41 -13.20 -1.65
CA TRP A 241 10.67 -12.85 -2.26
C TRP A 241 11.85 -13.44 -1.50
N ASN A 242 12.48 -14.45 -2.09
CA ASN A 242 13.58 -15.17 -1.46
C ASN A 242 14.81 -14.29 -1.19
N ALA A 243 15.04 -13.27 -2.02
CA ALA A 243 16.11 -12.30 -1.83
C ALA A 243 15.70 -11.09 -0.95
N GLY A 244 14.54 -11.18 -0.29
CA GLY A 244 14.00 -10.17 0.61
C GLY A 244 14.34 -10.40 2.08
N SER A 245 13.67 -9.68 2.98
CA SER A 245 13.77 -9.90 4.43
C SER A 245 13.25 -11.28 4.83
N VAL A 246 13.56 -11.71 6.06
CA VAL A 246 13.05 -12.97 6.64
C VAL A 246 11.52 -13.07 6.54
N GLU A 247 10.80 -11.97 6.77
CA GLU A 247 9.36 -11.90 6.62
C GLU A 247 8.93 -12.09 5.17
N GLN A 248 9.62 -11.47 4.20
CA GLN A 248 9.28 -11.55 2.78
C GLN A 248 9.46 -12.96 2.19
N LYS A 249 10.24 -13.83 2.83
CA LYS A 249 10.46 -15.21 2.39
C LYS A 249 9.85 -16.26 3.32
N SER A 250 9.03 -15.87 4.30
CA SER A 250 8.44 -16.79 5.29
C SER A 250 6.91 -16.84 5.26
N LEU A 251 6.35 -17.93 5.83
CA LEU A 251 4.91 -18.08 6.02
C LEU A 251 4.36 -17.01 6.97
N THR A 252 5.10 -16.66 8.02
CA THR A 252 4.72 -15.60 8.96
C THR A 252 4.48 -14.28 8.22
N GLY A 253 5.42 -13.83 7.38
CA GLY A 253 5.27 -12.56 6.66
C GLY A 253 4.15 -12.58 5.62
N LEU A 254 3.91 -13.72 4.97
CA LEU A 254 2.72 -13.93 4.13
C LEU A 254 1.45 -13.70 4.95
N LEU A 255 1.30 -14.40 6.07
CA LEU A 255 0.10 -14.31 6.91
C LEU A 255 -0.08 -12.92 7.52
N LEU A 256 0.99 -12.29 8.00
CA LEU A 256 1.00 -10.92 8.52
C LEU A 256 0.46 -9.94 7.47
N SER A 257 0.95 -10.03 6.23
CA SER A 257 0.52 -9.17 5.12
C SER A 257 -0.97 -9.32 4.83
N LEU A 258 -1.46 -10.56 4.74
CA LEU A 258 -2.86 -10.84 4.42
C LEU A 258 -3.80 -10.36 5.53
N VAL A 259 -3.50 -10.69 6.80
CA VAL A 259 -4.33 -10.29 7.94
C VAL A 259 -4.33 -8.77 8.10
N HIS A 260 -3.17 -8.12 7.97
CA HIS A 260 -3.06 -6.67 8.07
C HIS A 260 -3.96 -5.95 7.06
N GLN A 261 -3.90 -6.33 5.78
CA GLN A 261 -4.69 -5.70 4.72
C GLN A 261 -6.20 -5.93 4.90
N LEU A 262 -6.62 -7.12 5.34
CA LEU A 262 -8.03 -7.40 5.61
C LEU A 262 -8.57 -6.61 6.81
N PHE A 263 -7.79 -6.51 7.88
CA PHE A 263 -8.17 -5.73 9.06
C PHE A 263 -8.25 -4.23 8.75
N GLN A 264 -7.45 -3.72 7.82
CA GLN A 264 -7.57 -2.34 7.33
C GLN A 264 -8.87 -2.09 6.56
N GLN A 265 -9.40 -3.09 5.86
CA GLN A 265 -10.67 -2.99 5.12
C GLN A 265 -11.88 -3.17 6.02
N ARG A 266 -11.84 -4.12 6.98
CA ARG A 266 -12.93 -4.41 7.92
C ARG A 266 -12.47 -4.35 9.38
N ALA A 267 -12.33 -3.12 9.87
CA ALA A 267 -11.89 -2.84 11.23
C ALA A 267 -12.87 -3.33 12.32
N ASP A 268 -14.15 -3.49 11.97
CA ASP A 268 -15.22 -4.01 12.83
C ASP A 268 -15.00 -5.48 13.24
N LEU A 269 -14.29 -6.25 12.41
CA LEU A 269 -14.04 -7.67 12.65
C LEU A 269 -12.76 -7.95 13.42
N VAL A 270 -11.92 -6.95 13.69
CA VAL A 270 -10.61 -7.13 14.35
C VAL A 270 -10.75 -7.78 15.72
N GLU A 271 -11.63 -7.25 16.57
CA GLU A 271 -11.88 -7.78 17.93
C GLU A 271 -12.33 -9.23 17.91
N HIS A 272 -13.23 -9.55 16.99
CA HIS A 272 -13.88 -10.85 16.87
C HIS A 272 -12.98 -11.90 16.21
N SER A 273 -11.97 -11.47 15.46
CA SER A 273 -11.05 -12.35 14.74
C SER A 273 -9.83 -12.73 15.56
N VAL A 274 -9.40 -11.89 16.51
CA VAL A 274 -8.25 -12.17 17.39
C VAL A 274 -8.66 -12.93 18.64
N THR A 275 -7.69 -13.59 19.30
CA THR A 275 -7.96 -14.27 20.56
C THR A 275 -8.36 -13.27 21.65
N SER A 276 -9.30 -13.65 22.52
CA SER A 276 -9.78 -12.79 23.62
C SER A 276 -8.65 -12.29 24.52
N ASN A 277 -7.64 -13.13 24.76
CA ASN A 277 -6.45 -12.76 25.52
C ASN A 277 -5.63 -11.66 24.81
N ARG A 278 -5.42 -11.78 23.49
CA ARG A 278 -4.69 -10.75 22.72
C ARG A 278 -5.46 -9.43 22.71
N TRP A 279 -6.79 -9.48 22.56
CA TRP A 279 -7.63 -8.29 22.62
C TRP A 279 -7.59 -7.59 23.98
N GLN A 280 -7.64 -8.37 25.06
CA GLN A 280 -7.53 -7.84 26.42
C GLN A 280 -6.19 -7.12 26.63
N ILE A 281 -5.08 -7.75 26.25
CA ILE A 281 -3.74 -7.14 26.35
C ILE A 281 -3.64 -5.89 25.47
N ALA A 282 -4.21 -5.92 24.26
CA ALA A 282 -4.25 -4.76 23.39
C ALA A 282 -4.98 -3.58 24.06
N SER A 283 -6.05 -3.86 24.81
CA SER A 283 -6.86 -2.87 25.54
C SER A 283 -6.16 -2.26 26.76
N GLU A 284 -5.07 -2.84 27.24
CA GLU A 284 -4.31 -2.33 28.39
C GLU A 284 -3.33 -1.21 27.98
N ARG A 285 -3.35 -0.08 28.69
CA ARG A 285 -2.43 1.03 28.39
C ARG A 285 -0.99 0.67 28.79
N GLY A 286 -0.03 1.00 27.92
CA GLY A 286 1.40 0.80 28.19
C GLY A 286 1.91 -0.63 28.02
N VAL A 287 1.04 -1.59 27.68
CA VAL A 287 1.42 -2.98 27.41
C VAL A 287 1.60 -3.19 25.92
N ALA A 288 2.76 -3.72 25.53
CA ALA A 288 3.09 -4.08 24.15
C ALA A 288 2.63 -5.50 23.82
N LEU A 289 2.16 -5.70 22.58
CA LEU A 289 1.76 -7.01 22.10
C LEU A 289 2.98 -7.87 21.75
N ARG A 290 2.93 -9.16 22.14
CA ARG A 290 3.92 -10.15 21.70
C ARG A 290 3.87 -10.36 20.18
N ASN A 291 4.96 -10.90 19.64
CA ASN A 291 5.01 -11.35 18.24
C ASN A 291 3.88 -12.37 17.96
N TRP A 292 3.46 -12.40 16.71
CA TRP A 292 2.50 -13.39 16.22
C TRP A 292 3.19 -14.73 15.97
N SER A 293 2.51 -15.84 16.24
CA SER A 293 2.90 -17.15 15.71
C SER A 293 2.10 -17.47 14.45
N ASP A 294 2.63 -18.36 13.62
CA ASP A 294 1.94 -18.81 12.41
C ASP A 294 0.58 -19.43 12.73
N ASP A 295 0.49 -20.26 13.75
CA ASP A 295 -0.78 -20.89 14.15
C ASP A 295 -1.81 -19.85 14.60
N GLU A 296 -1.39 -18.83 15.33
CA GLU A 296 -2.26 -17.73 15.73
C GLU A 296 -2.76 -16.98 14.50
N LEU A 297 -1.90 -16.64 13.54
CA LEU A 297 -2.29 -15.94 12.32
C LEU A 297 -3.18 -16.79 11.40
N LYS A 298 -2.90 -18.08 11.26
CA LYS A 298 -3.75 -19.05 10.53
C LYS A 298 -5.15 -19.09 11.12
N GLN A 299 -5.26 -19.12 12.46
CA GLN A 299 -6.54 -19.09 13.16
C GLN A 299 -7.28 -17.76 12.96
N VAL A 300 -6.58 -16.63 13.08
CA VAL A 300 -7.13 -15.30 12.85
C VAL A 300 -7.69 -15.18 11.43
N LEU A 301 -6.92 -15.59 10.43
CA LEU A 301 -7.32 -15.47 9.03
C LEU A 301 -8.56 -16.32 8.71
N LYS A 302 -8.62 -17.56 9.21
CA LYS A 302 -9.81 -18.42 9.09
C LYS A 302 -11.03 -17.86 9.82
N THR A 303 -10.83 -17.31 11.02
CA THR A 303 -11.91 -16.72 11.81
C THR A 303 -12.47 -15.47 11.14
N PHE A 304 -11.59 -14.60 10.65
CA PHE A 304 -11.98 -13.43 9.86
C PHE A 304 -12.76 -13.83 8.62
N ALA A 305 -12.27 -14.81 7.85
CA ALA A 305 -12.97 -15.28 6.65
C ALA A 305 -14.40 -15.74 6.96
N ARG A 306 -14.57 -16.58 7.98
CA ARG A 306 -15.91 -17.06 8.41
C ARG A 306 -16.86 -15.95 8.86
N GLN A 307 -16.32 -14.89 9.46
CA GLN A 307 -17.11 -13.77 9.96
C GLN A 307 -17.47 -12.77 8.85
N ALA A 308 -16.58 -12.57 7.87
CA ALA A 308 -16.78 -11.63 6.77
C ALA A 308 -17.58 -12.23 5.60
N CYS A 309 -17.45 -13.53 5.32
CA CYS A 309 -18.07 -14.13 4.13
C CYS A 309 -19.62 -14.17 4.09
N PRO A 310 -20.37 -14.02 5.20
CA PRO A 310 -21.82 -13.86 5.13
C PRO A 310 -22.28 -12.61 4.35
N ASP A 311 -21.51 -11.52 4.39
CA ASP A 311 -21.82 -10.24 3.75
C ASP A 311 -20.74 -9.77 2.75
N ALA A 312 -19.60 -10.47 2.67
CA ALA A 312 -18.49 -10.16 1.79
C ALA A 312 -17.98 -11.37 1.00
N LYS A 313 -17.17 -11.10 -0.02
CA LYS A 313 -16.38 -12.10 -0.75
C LYS A 313 -14.91 -11.72 -0.65
N ILE A 314 -14.04 -12.70 -0.41
CA ILE A 314 -12.61 -12.45 -0.16
C ILE A 314 -11.76 -13.03 -1.28
N LEU A 315 -10.89 -12.20 -1.86
CA LEU A 315 -9.91 -12.63 -2.85
C LEU A 315 -8.48 -12.47 -2.31
N PHE A 316 -7.77 -13.58 -2.22
CA PHE A 316 -6.36 -13.61 -1.89
C PHE A 316 -5.52 -13.71 -3.15
N LEU A 317 -4.50 -12.85 -3.27
CA LEU A 317 -3.49 -12.92 -4.32
C LEU A 317 -2.13 -13.25 -3.70
N VAL A 318 -1.59 -14.43 -3.97
CA VAL A 318 -0.30 -14.86 -3.40
C VAL A 318 0.70 -15.08 -4.52
N ASP A 319 1.65 -14.15 -4.66
CA ASP A 319 2.68 -14.21 -5.70
C ASP A 319 3.95 -14.90 -5.19
N GLY A 320 4.46 -15.85 -6.00
CA GLY A 320 5.79 -16.44 -5.81
C GLY A 320 5.86 -17.50 -4.72
N LEU A 321 4.96 -18.49 -4.70
CA LEU A 321 5.08 -19.60 -3.72
C LEU A 321 6.45 -20.31 -3.80
N ASP A 322 7.07 -20.36 -4.99
CA ASP A 322 8.43 -20.91 -5.17
C ASP A 322 9.53 -20.07 -4.50
N GLU A 323 9.24 -18.86 -4.07
CA GLU A 323 10.16 -17.94 -3.38
C GLU A 323 10.06 -18.07 -1.84
N TYR A 324 9.23 -18.99 -1.33
CA TYR A 324 9.17 -19.35 0.09
C TYR A 324 10.43 -20.15 0.51
N ASP A 325 11.10 -19.66 1.54
CA ASP A 325 12.31 -20.24 2.14
C ASP A 325 11.94 -21.24 3.24
N GLY A 326 11.29 -22.33 2.82
CA GLY A 326 11.00 -23.48 3.67
C GLY A 326 11.44 -24.79 3.01
N ASP A 327 11.39 -25.88 3.75
CA ASP A 327 11.56 -27.22 3.16
C ASP A 327 10.27 -27.70 2.45
N ASP A 328 10.32 -28.89 1.85
CA ASP A 328 9.16 -29.44 1.13
C ASP A 328 7.98 -29.75 2.06
N GLN A 329 8.21 -30.12 3.33
CA GLN A 329 7.14 -30.36 4.30
C GLN A 329 6.46 -29.04 4.70
N GLU A 330 7.24 -27.99 4.91
CA GLU A 330 6.74 -26.65 5.19
C GLU A 330 5.94 -26.09 4.00
N ARG A 331 6.43 -26.29 2.76
CA ARG A 331 5.68 -25.94 1.54
C ARG A 331 4.35 -26.68 1.46
N LEU A 332 4.33 -27.99 1.70
CA LEU A 332 3.10 -28.78 1.73
C LEU A 332 2.13 -28.30 2.82
N SER A 333 2.63 -27.96 4.00
CA SER A 333 1.84 -27.40 5.10
C SER A 333 1.21 -26.04 4.74
N MET A 334 1.97 -25.17 4.07
CA MET A 334 1.46 -23.91 3.53
C MET A 334 0.36 -24.13 2.49
N ILE A 335 0.60 -25.02 1.51
CA ILE A 335 -0.40 -25.38 0.48
C ILE A 335 -1.67 -25.90 1.14
N ALA A 336 -1.57 -26.85 2.06
CA ALA A 336 -2.71 -27.42 2.77
C ALA A 336 -3.49 -26.35 3.58
N PHE A 337 -2.78 -25.37 4.14
CA PHE A 337 -3.42 -24.23 4.79
C PHE A 337 -4.20 -23.35 3.80
N LEU A 338 -3.61 -23.01 2.64
CA LEU A 338 -4.27 -22.23 1.60
C LEU A 338 -5.50 -22.97 1.04
N GLU A 339 -5.40 -24.27 0.80
CA GLU A 339 -6.54 -25.12 0.39
C GLU A 339 -7.66 -25.10 1.45
N ALA A 340 -7.30 -25.26 2.73
CA ALA A 340 -8.28 -25.22 3.81
C ALA A 340 -8.92 -23.83 3.98
N LEU A 341 -8.20 -22.75 3.67
CA LEU A 341 -8.74 -21.39 3.69
C LEU A 341 -9.66 -21.15 2.48
N ALA A 342 -9.27 -21.64 1.30
CA ALA A 342 -10.07 -21.57 0.09
C ALA A 342 -11.35 -22.41 0.18
N ALA A 343 -11.42 -23.39 1.08
CA ALA A 343 -12.63 -24.18 1.32
C ALA A 343 -13.70 -23.42 2.12
N GLU A 344 -13.38 -22.27 2.72
CA GLU A 344 -14.38 -21.40 3.34
C GLU A 344 -15.24 -20.74 2.25
N ASP A 345 -16.57 -20.71 2.46
CA ASP A 345 -17.50 -20.17 1.47
C ASP A 345 -17.23 -18.70 1.21
N GLY A 346 -17.27 -18.26 -0.05
CA GLY A 346 -16.97 -16.89 -0.44
C GLY A 346 -15.48 -16.51 -0.51
N VAL A 347 -14.56 -17.45 -0.27
CA VAL A 347 -13.12 -17.24 -0.43
C VAL A 347 -12.62 -17.73 -1.79
N LYS A 348 -11.82 -16.90 -2.47
CA LYS A 348 -11.05 -17.27 -3.66
C LYS A 348 -9.58 -16.95 -3.48
N ILE A 349 -8.70 -17.82 -3.96
CA ILE A 349 -7.24 -17.66 -3.87
C ILE A 349 -6.62 -17.81 -5.25
N CYS A 350 -5.96 -16.77 -5.73
CA CYS A 350 -5.09 -16.86 -6.90
C CYS A 350 -3.63 -16.93 -6.45
N VAL A 351 -2.95 -18.01 -6.81
CA VAL A 351 -1.54 -18.23 -6.47
C VAL A 351 -0.67 -18.19 -7.72
N SER A 352 0.56 -17.70 -7.59
CA SER A 352 1.56 -17.73 -8.65
C SER A 352 2.79 -18.54 -8.21
N SER A 353 3.32 -19.37 -9.11
CA SER A 353 4.61 -20.05 -8.86
C SER A 353 5.30 -20.56 -10.11
N ARG A 354 6.59 -20.94 -9.97
CA ARG A 354 7.27 -21.81 -10.93
C ARG A 354 6.62 -23.20 -10.95
N PRO A 355 6.68 -23.91 -12.09
CA PRO A 355 6.04 -25.22 -12.26
C PRO A 355 6.91 -26.35 -11.66
N TRP A 356 7.35 -26.19 -10.40
CA TRP A 356 8.02 -27.23 -9.62
C TRP A 356 7.07 -28.40 -9.37
N VAL A 357 7.63 -29.60 -9.16
CA VAL A 357 6.85 -30.84 -9.01
C VAL A 357 5.82 -30.73 -7.88
N ILE A 358 6.22 -30.20 -6.72
CA ILE A 358 5.33 -29.98 -5.57
C ILE A 358 4.07 -29.16 -5.92
N TYR A 359 4.21 -28.08 -6.69
CA TYR A 359 3.09 -27.23 -7.09
C TYR A 359 2.28 -27.83 -8.24
N LYS A 360 2.93 -28.56 -9.16
CA LYS A 360 2.24 -29.31 -10.22
C LYS A 360 1.32 -30.35 -9.63
N ASP A 361 1.77 -31.08 -8.61
CA ASP A 361 1.01 -32.15 -7.98
C ASP A 361 -0.14 -31.57 -7.15
N ALA A 362 0.12 -30.51 -6.37
CA ALA A 362 -0.89 -29.83 -5.56
C ALA A 362 -2.01 -29.20 -6.40
N PHE A 363 -1.66 -28.41 -7.43
CA PHE A 363 -2.62 -27.60 -8.18
C PHE A 363 -3.08 -28.26 -9.48
N LYS A 364 -2.84 -29.56 -9.68
CA LYS A 364 -3.09 -30.22 -10.98
C LYS A 364 -4.54 -30.14 -11.43
N PHE A 365 -5.47 -30.10 -10.48
CA PHE A 365 -6.92 -30.04 -10.72
C PHE A 365 -7.49 -28.63 -10.56
N CYS A 366 -6.66 -27.64 -10.22
CA CYS A 366 -7.10 -26.26 -10.16
C CYS A 366 -7.14 -25.67 -11.57
N PRO A 367 -8.10 -24.75 -11.85
CA PRO A 367 -8.03 -23.86 -12.99
C PRO A 367 -6.67 -23.15 -13.03
N GLN A 368 -6.07 -23.11 -14.21
CA GLN A 368 -4.70 -22.64 -14.35
C GLN A 368 -4.43 -21.99 -15.70
N LEU A 369 -3.39 -21.16 -15.73
CA LEU A 369 -2.83 -20.61 -16.95
C LEU A 369 -1.32 -20.79 -17.01
N TRP A 370 -0.80 -20.91 -18.23
CA TRP A 370 0.64 -21.00 -18.50
C TRP A 370 1.09 -19.68 -19.09
N LEU A 371 1.77 -18.88 -18.28
CA LEU A 371 2.06 -17.51 -18.67
C LEU A 371 2.97 -17.44 -19.91
N GLU A 372 3.95 -18.32 -20.03
CA GLU A 372 4.84 -18.38 -21.20
C GLU A 372 4.10 -18.67 -22.52
N GLU A 373 3.02 -19.43 -22.51
CA GLU A 373 2.25 -19.76 -23.72
C GLU A 373 1.35 -18.60 -24.18
N LEU A 374 0.95 -17.74 -23.24
CA LEU A 374 0.00 -16.64 -23.49
C LEU A 374 0.68 -15.31 -23.77
N THR A 375 1.96 -15.19 -23.46
CA THR A 375 2.71 -13.93 -23.57
C THR A 375 3.29 -13.66 -24.95
N LYS A 376 3.12 -14.56 -25.93
CA LYS A 376 3.67 -14.39 -27.29
C LYS A 376 3.20 -13.09 -27.96
N GLY A 377 1.91 -12.77 -27.87
CA GLY A 377 1.35 -11.51 -28.40
C GLY A 377 1.90 -10.28 -27.68
N ASP A 378 2.02 -10.37 -26.36
CA ASP A 378 2.57 -9.31 -25.51
C ASP A 378 4.07 -9.07 -25.80
N ILE A 379 4.84 -10.13 -26.06
CA ILE A 379 6.24 -10.08 -26.49
C ILE A 379 6.36 -9.41 -27.86
N SER A 380 5.50 -9.78 -28.81
CA SER A 380 5.46 -9.14 -30.13
C SER A 380 5.25 -7.64 -30.00
N LEU A 381 4.24 -7.21 -29.24
CA LEU A 381 3.99 -5.79 -28.96
C LEU A 381 5.23 -5.09 -28.37
N TYR A 382 5.89 -5.71 -27.39
CA TYR A 382 7.10 -5.16 -26.79
C TYR A 382 8.25 -4.98 -27.81
N VAL A 383 8.52 -6.00 -28.63
CA VAL A 383 9.55 -5.97 -29.68
C VAL A 383 9.23 -4.89 -30.72
N HIS A 384 7.97 -4.79 -31.14
CA HIS A 384 7.54 -3.74 -32.07
C HIS A 384 7.76 -2.34 -31.49
N ASP A 385 7.36 -2.10 -30.25
CA ASP A 385 7.46 -0.77 -29.65
C ASP A 385 8.92 -0.36 -29.37
N HIS A 386 9.78 -1.29 -28.93
CA HIS A 386 11.14 -0.96 -28.48
C HIS A 386 12.21 -1.13 -29.57
N LEU A 387 12.13 -2.21 -30.35
CA LEU A 387 13.10 -2.49 -31.40
C LEU A 387 12.71 -1.77 -32.68
N LEU A 388 11.50 -2.00 -33.20
CA LEU A 388 11.04 -1.37 -34.45
C LEU A 388 10.69 0.12 -34.28
N GLY A 389 10.37 0.55 -33.06
CA GLY A 389 10.24 1.96 -32.69
C GLY A 389 11.57 2.72 -32.64
N SER A 390 12.72 2.04 -32.61
CA SER A 390 14.03 2.71 -32.57
C SER A 390 14.36 3.40 -33.90
N GLN A 391 14.79 4.67 -33.83
CA GLN A 391 15.16 5.43 -35.03
C GLN A 391 16.29 4.76 -35.82
N LEU A 392 17.30 4.21 -35.13
CA LEU A 392 18.42 3.52 -35.77
C LEU A 392 17.95 2.25 -36.50
N PHE A 393 17.00 1.54 -35.89
CA PHE A 393 16.41 0.35 -36.49
C PHE A 393 15.58 0.71 -37.74
N ARG A 394 14.77 1.76 -37.68
CA ARG A 394 13.97 2.24 -38.81
C ARG A 394 14.81 2.63 -40.03
N VAL A 395 15.95 3.31 -39.80
CA VAL A 395 16.88 3.68 -40.89
C VAL A 395 17.43 2.43 -41.58
N GLN A 396 17.84 1.41 -40.82
CA GLN A 396 18.30 0.14 -41.37
C GLN A 396 17.15 -0.64 -42.05
N GLN A 397 15.92 -0.52 -41.54
CA GLN A 397 14.74 -1.20 -42.10
C GLN A 397 14.40 -0.73 -43.51
N GLN A 398 14.58 0.55 -43.81
CA GLN A 398 14.41 1.07 -45.17
C GLN A 398 15.38 0.41 -46.16
N ARG A 399 16.58 0.05 -45.70
CA ARG A 399 17.62 -0.56 -46.52
C ARG A 399 17.49 -2.09 -46.61
N TYR A 400 17.06 -2.75 -45.53
CA TYR A 400 16.97 -4.21 -45.42
C TYR A 400 15.66 -4.70 -44.77
N PRO A 401 14.48 -4.44 -45.38
CA PRO A 401 13.18 -4.63 -44.72
C PRO A 401 12.87 -6.09 -44.36
N LYS A 402 13.16 -7.04 -45.26
CA LYS A 402 12.91 -8.47 -45.01
C LYS A 402 13.78 -9.02 -43.88
N LEU A 403 15.07 -8.68 -43.89
CA LEU A 403 16.03 -9.18 -42.90
C LEU A 403 15.69 -8.70 -41.49
N LEU A 404 15.27 -7.44 -41.34
CA LEU A 404 14.89 -6.91 -40.03
C LEU A 404 13.51 -7.42 -39.53
N THR A 405 12.60 -7.75 -40.44
CA THR A 405 11.35 -8.44 -40.07
C THR A 405 11.66 -9.84 -39.54
N ASN A 406 12.55 -10.58 -40.20
CA ASN A 406 13.01 -11.89 -39.73
C ASN A 406 13.63 -11.82 -38.33
N ILE A 407 14.41 -10.78 -38.01
CA ILE A 407 14.98 -10.58 -36.67
C ILE A 407 13.88 -10.44 -35.62
N ALA A 408 12.83 -9.66 -35.89
CA ALA A 408 11.72 -9.51 -34.94
C ALA A 408 10.98 -10.84 -34.72
N ASP A 409 10.67 -11.56 -35.81
CA ASP A 409 9.99 -12.85 -35.74
C ASP A 409 10.83 -13.90 -35.00
N GLU A 410 12.14 -13.93 -35.25
CA GLU A 410 13.05 -14.85 -34.59
C GLU A 410 13.17 -14.56 -33.09
N ILE A 411 13.22 -13.28 -32.68
CA ILE A 411 13.17 -12.91 -31.26
C ILE A 411 11.88 -13.44 -30.62
N ILE A 412 10.73 -13.23 -31.26
CA ILE A 412 9.43 -13.68 -30.74
C ILE A 412 9.39 -15.21 -30.61
N GLN A 413 9.95 -15.95 -31.57
CA GLN A 413 9.99 -17.41 -31.56
C GLN A 413 10.96 -17.95 -30.50
N LYS A 414 12.20 -17.42 -30.45
CA LYS A 414 13.23 -17.85 -29.49
C LYS A 414 12.88 -17.50 -28.05
N ALA A 415 12.09 -16.46 -27.81
CA ALA A 415 11.75 -16.01 -26.47
C ALA A 415 11.06 -17.07 -25.61
N ALA A 416 10.32 -18.02 -26.22
CA ALA A 416 9.60 -19.09 -25.52
C ALA A 416 8.82 -18.60 -24.27
N GLY A 417 8.22 -17.40 -24.37
CA GLY A 417 7.46 -16.76 -23.29
C GLY A 417 8.30 -16.08 -22.18
N VAL A 418 9.62 -16.08 -22.28
CA VAL A 418 10.54 -15.49 -21.28
C VAL A 418 10.80 -14.02 -21.61
N PHE A 419 10.00 -13.16 -21.00
CA PHE A 419 10.08 -11.70 -21.20
C PHE A 419 11.42 -11.08 -20.78
N LEU A 420 12.09 -11.63 -19.77
CA LEU A 420 13.42 -11.17 -19.37
C LEU A 420 14.43 -11.35 -20.50
N TRP A 421 14.43 -12.52 -21.15
CA TRP A 421 15.25 -12.82 -22.31
C TRP A 421 15.03 -11.80 -23.42
N VAL A 422 13.75 -11.53 -23.77
CA VAL A 422 13.40 -10.54 -24.81
C VAL A 422 13.99 -9.17 -24.49
N ARG A 423 13.87 -8.72 -23.23
CA ARG A 423 14.41 -7.43 -22.80
C ARG A 423 15.93 -7.38 -22.97
N LEU A 424 16.64 -8.44 -22.56
CA LEU A 424 18.10 -8.52 -22.66
C LEU A 424 18.54 -8.51 -24.13
N VAL A 425 17.92 -9.32 -24.98
CA VAL A 425 18.23 -9.40 -26.41
C VAL A 425 17.94 -8.09 -27.14
N VAL A 426 16.78 -7.48 -26.92
CA VAL A 426 16.46 -6.18 -27.54
C VAL A 426 17.46 -5.11 -27.11
N GLN A 427 17.86 -5.08 -25.82
CA GLN A 427 18.88 -4.15 -25.35
C GLN A 427 20.25 -4.40 -25.97
N GLU A 428 20.67 -5.66 -26.10
CA GLU A 428 21.93 -6.04 -26.74
C GLU A 428 21.96 -5.63 -28.22
N LEU A 429 20.89 -5.93 -28.98
CA LEU A 429 20.79 -5.55 -30.39
C LEU A 429 20.74 -4.03 -30.58
N LEU A 430 20.01 -3.31 -29.74
CA LEU A 430 19.98 -1.84 -29.79
C LEU A 430 21.35 -1.24 -29.43
N LYS A 431 22.13 -1.87 -28.54
CA LYS A 431 23.50 -1.46 -28.25
C LYS A 431 24.38 -1.60 -29.49
N ARG A 432 24.34 -2.76 -30.15
CA ARG A 432 25.10 -2.99 -31.40
C ARG A 432 24.74 -2.02 -32.50
N LEU A 433 23.46 -1.69 -32.65
CA LEU A 433 23.01 -0.67 -33.60
C LEU A 433 23.60 0.71 -33.29
N ARG A 434 23.72 1.08 -32.00
CA ARG A 434 24.40 2.33 -31.60
C ARG A 434 25.90 2.29 -31.92
N ASP A 435 26.51 1.11 -31.81
CA ASP A 435 27.92 0.88 -32.14
C ASP A 435 28.18 0.82 -33.67
N GLY A 436 27.15 1.02 -34.49
CA GLY A 436 27.26 1.08 -35.96
C GLY A 436 27.05 -0.25 -36.69
N ALA A 437 26.59 -1.30 -36.00
CA ALA A 437 26.38 -2.61 -36.61
C ALA A 437 25.30 -2.59 -37.71
N PHE A 438 25.52 -3.39 -38.76
CA PHE A 438 24.56 -3.57 -39.85
C PHE A 438 23.64 -4.77 -39.62
N ALA A 439 22.52 -4.83 -40.35
CA ALA A 439 21.47 -5.84 -40.17
C ALA A 439 21.98 -7.31 -40.18
N ALA A 440 22.97 -7.64 -41.01
CA ALA A 440 23.54 -8.99 -41.06
C ALA A 440 24.31 -9.37 -39.78
N GLU A 441 24.98 -8.41 -39.16
CA GLU A 441 25.69 -8.62 -37.90
C GLU A 441 24.71 -8.83 -36.75
N LEU A 442 23.60 -8.08 -36.74
CA LEU A 442 22.52 -8.27 -35.77
C LEU A 442 21.93 -9.68 -35.84
N LEU A 443 21.65 -10.18 -37.05
CA LEU A 443 21.13 -11.54 -37.23
C LEU A 443 22.16 -12.58 -36.74
N LYS A 444 23.44 -12.42 -37.08
CA LYS A 444 24.50 -13.31 -36.60
C LYS A 444 24.57 -13.33 -35.07
N GLN A 445 24.45 -12.17 -34.42
CA GLN A 445 24.41 -12.09 -32.96
C GLN A 445 23.16 -12.78 -32.40
N LEU A 446 21.98 -12.53 -32.97
CA LEU A 446 20.74 -13.18 -32.54
C LEU A 446 20.81 -14.71 -32.62
N HIS A 447 21.40 -15.25 -33.69
CA HIS A 447 21.62 -16.69 -33.82
C HIS A 447 22.52 -17.25 -32.70
N ALA A 448 23.57 -16.50 -32.31
CA ALA A 448 24.50 -16.88 -31.25
C ALA A 448 23.94 -16.69 -29.82
N ILE A 449 22.74 -16.10 -29.69
CA ILE A 449 22.06 -15.99 -28.40
C ILE A 449 21.28 -17.29 -28.13
N PRO A 450 21.57 -18.00 -27.02
CA PRO A 450 20.81 -19.18 -26.61
C PRO A 450 19.37 -18.79 -26.29
N PRO A 451 18.36 -19.61 -26.64
CA PRO A 451 16.96 -19.32 -26.30
C PRO A 451 16.64 -19.55 -24.81
N ASP A 452 17.40 -20.41 -24.14
CA ASP A 452 17.24 -20.65 -22.70
C ASP A 452 17.93 -19.56 -21.87
N LEU A 453 17.33 -19.18 -20.76
CA LEU A 453 17.82 -18.09 -19.93
C LEU A 453 19.05 -18.51 -19.12
N ASP A 454 19.14 -19.77 -18.69
CA ASP A 454 20.29 -20.28 -17.94
C ASP A 454 21.49 -20.38 -18.89
N ASP A 455 21.29 -20.89 -20.11
CA ASP A 455 22.33 -20.86 -21.16
C ASP A 455 22.76 -19.44 -21.51
N TYR A 456 21.81 -18.49 -21.56
CA TYR A 456 22.13 -17.08 -21.77
C TYR A 456 23.01 -16.52 -20.65
N PHE A 457 22.70 -16.82 -19.39
CA PHE A 457 23.52 -16.43 -18.23
C PHE A 457 24.89 -17.10 -18.27
N MET A 458 24.96 -18.40 -18.57
CA MET A 458 26.23 -19.13 -18.73
C MET A 458 27.10 -18.47 -19.79
N ARG A 459 26.55 -18.15 -20.98
CA ARG A 459 27.28 -17.41 -22.01
C ARG A 459 27.82 -16.08 -21.50
N MET A 460 27.03 -15.32 -20.74
CA MET A 460 27.52 -14.06 -20.16
C MET A 460 28.70 -14.29 -19.21
N MET A 461 28.62 -15.31 -18.36
CA MET A 461 29.71 -15.66 -17.44
C MET A 461 30.96 -16.14 -18.19
N GLU A 462 30.79 -16.92 -19.26
CA GLU A 462 31.88 -17.42 -20.08
C GLU A 462 32.61 -16.30 -20.84
N THR A 463 31.90 -15.24 -21.22
CA THR A 463 32.50 -14.08 -21.91
C THR A 463 33.41 -13.23 -21.01
N ILE A 464 33.37 -13.43 -19.69
CA ILE A 464 34.30 -12.79 -18.76
C ILE A 464 35.68 -13.42 -18.95
N ASP A 465 36.67 -12.59 -19.29
CA ASP A 465 38.08 -13.01 -19.40
C ASP A 465 38.50 -13.76 -18.14
N GLN A 466 39.21 -14.87 -18.30
CA GLN A 466 39.60 -15.77 -17.22
C GLN A 466 40.24 -15.02 -16.04
N ARG A 467 41.00 -13.95 -16.32
CA ARG A 467 41.68 -13.12 -15.31
C ARG A 467 40.72 -12.38 -14.38
N TYR A 468 39.52 -12.05 -14.83
CA TYR A 468 38.51 -11.31 -14.06
C TYR A 468 37.40 -12.19 -13.47
N ARG A 469 37.44 -13.51 -13.70
CA ARG A 469 36.38 -14.41 -13.21
C ARG A 469 36.33 -14.47 -11.68
N GLN A 470 37.48 -14.36 -11.01
CA GLN A 470 37.55 -14.29 -9.56
C GLN A 470 36.94 -12.98 -9.03
N ASP A 471 37.33 -11.84 -9.59
CA ASP A 471 36.75 -10.54 -9.24
C ASP A 471 35.24 -10.52 -9.48
N ALA A 472 34.77 -11.05 -10.60
CA ALA A 472 33.35 -11.17 -10.91
C ALA A 472 32.61 -12.04 -9.88
N SER A 473 33.20 -13.16 -9.46
CA SER A 473 32.66 -14.01 -8.40
C SER A 473 32.55 -13.24 -7.08
N ILE A 474 33.61 -12.53 -6.67
CA ILE A 474 33.61 -11.70 -5.45
C ILE A 474 32.52 -10.62 -5.53
N MET A 475 32.42 -9.90 -6.64
CA MET A 475 31.40 -8.87 -6.84
C MET A 475 29.98 -9.44 -6.75
N LEU A 476 29.73 -10.62 -7.34
CA LEU A 476 28.43 -11.30 -7.25
C LEU A 476 28.12 -11.73 -5.81
N GLN A 477 29.09 -12.29 -5.09
CA GLN A 477 28.93 -12.68 -3.68
C GLN A 477 28.61 -11.48 -2.79
N ILE A 478 29.32 -10.35 -2.98
CA ILE A 478 29.04 -9.10 -2.28
C ILE A 478 27.62 -8.62 -2.61
N ALA A 479 27.21 -8.67 -3.88
CA ALA A 479 25.88 -8.26 -4.30
C ALA A 479 24.77 -9.13 -3.70
N LEU A 480 25.02 -10.44 -3.55
CA LEU A 480 24.11 -11.38 -2.90
C LEU A 480 24.04 -11.13 -1.38
N HIS A 481 25.19 -10.97 -0.69
CA HIS A 481 25.23 -10.74 0.76
C HIS A 481 24.73 -9.36 1.19
N ARG A 482 24.82 -8.33 0.34
CA ARG A 482 24.29 -7.00 0.66
C ARG A 482 22.76 -6.99 0.83
N MET A 483 22.06 -8.04 0.38
CA MET A 483 20.62 -8.19 0.60
C MET A 483 20.26 -8.72 2.01
N ASP A 484 21.22 -9.25 2.78
CA ASP A 484 20.98 -9.81 4.13
C ASP A 484 21.27 -8.84 5.29
N PHE A 485 21.82 -7.64 5.03
CA PHE A 485 22.10 -6.66 6.07
C PHE A 485 20.85 -5.85 6.46
N THR A 486 20.04 -6.37 7.39
CA THR A 486 19.22 -5.53 8.27
C THR A 486 20.04 -5.17 9.52
N PHE A 487 20.45 -3.91 9.64
CA PHE A 487 21.03 -3.39 10.88
C PHE A 487 19.97 -3.49 11.99
N ASP A 488 20.16 -4.43 12.92
CA ASP A 488 19.42 -4.44 14.18
C ASP A 488 19.87 -3.23 15.02
N GLN A 489 19.00 -2.22 15.12
CA GLN A 489 19.28 -0.99 15.86
C GLN A 489 19.11 -1.13 17.39
N THR A 490 18.95 -2.35 17.92
CA THR A 490 18.57 -2.52 19.33
C THR A 490 19.72 -2.71 20.32
N ASN A 491 21.00 -2.72 19.89
CA ASN A 491 22.12 -2.89 20.83
C ASN A 491 23.39 -2.09 20.47
N PRO A 492 23.62 -0.91 21.09
CA PRO A 492 24.79 -0.08 20.83
C PRO A 492 26.12 -0.63 21.38
N ASP A 493 26.10 -1.65 22.24
CA ASP A 493 27.27 -2.14 22.99
C ASP A 493 27.84 -3.49 22.49
N SER A 494 27.35 -4.00 21.36
CA SER A 494 27.96 -5.15 20.68
C SER A 494 29.28 -4.74 20.02
N LYS A 495 30.40 -4.85 20.75
CA LYS A 495 31.77 -4.61 20.23
C LYS A 495 32.32 -5.73 19.34
N HIS A 496 31.50 -6.68 18.92
CA HIS A 496 31.87 -7.71 17.95
C HIS A 496 30.80 -7.78 16.87
N VAL A 497 30.87 -6.85 15.91
CA VAL A 497 30.30 -7.11 14.58
C VAL A 497 31.26 -8.11 13.94
N ALA A 498 30.94 -9.40 14.04
CA ALA A 498 31.54 -10.36 13.12
C ALA A 498 31.25 -9.83 11.70
N GLY A 499 32.31 -9.62 10.91
CA GLY A 499 32.15 -9.27 9.51
C GLY A 499 31.28 -10.34 8.81
N PRO A 500 30.63 -10.01 7.69
CA PRO A 500 29.84 -11.00 6.97
C PRO A 500 30.76 -12.17 6.60
N ASP A 501 30.33 -13.40 6.92
CA ASP A 501 30.96 -14.62 6.43
C ASP A 501 30.74 -14.67 4.91
N LEU A 502 31.60 -14.00 4.15
CA LEU A 502 31.56 -14.06 2.70
C LEU A 502 31.75 -15.54 2.29
N LEU A 503 30.89 -16.06 1.44
CA LEU A 503 30.94 -17.46 0.99
C LEU A 503 31.51 -17.52 -0.43
N LEU A 504 32.64 -18.22 -0.62
CA LEU A 504 33.23 -18.48 -1.93
C LEU A 504 32.20 -19.18 -2.84
N LEU A 505 31.78 -18.50 -3.91
CA LEU A 505 31.01 -19.10 -4.99
C LEU A 505 32.01 -19.82 -5.92
N HIS A 506 32.10 -21.14 -5.80
CA HIS A 506 32.78 -21.96 -6.78
C HIS A 506 31.90 -22.02 -8.04
N LEU A 507 32.23 -21.20 -9.04
CA LEU A 507 31.73 -21.39 -10.42
C LEU A 507 32.38 -22.66 -10.96
N LYS A 508 31.88 -23.82 -10.53
CA LYS A 508 32.27 -25.11 -11.07
C LYS A 508 31.64 -25.22 -12.45
N TYR A 509 32.35 -24.73 -13.47
CA TYR A 509 32.07 -25.10 -14.85
C TYR A 509 32.28 -26.62 -14.94
N LEU A 510 31.20 -27.38 -14.96
CA LEU A 510 31.24 -28.84 -15.04
C LEU A 510 30.76 -29.30 -16.40
N ASP A 511 31.64 -30.02 -17.08
CA ASP A 511 31.39 -30.91 -18.21
C ASP A 511 30.53 -32.15 -17.84
N ASP A 512 29.69 -32.11 -16.80
CA ASP A 512 28.96 -33.29 -16.33
C ASP A 512 27.47 -33.00 -16.06
N GLU A 513 26.63 -33.97 -16.45
CA GLU A 513 25.16 -33.95 -16.65
C GLU A 513 24.26 -33.64 -15.43
N GLU A 514 24.56 -32.63 -14.61
CA GLU A 514 23.63 -32.14 -13.58
C GLU A 514 23.14 -30.71 -13.84
N ALA A 515 21.82 -30.51 -13.69
CA ALA A 515 21.11 -29.29 -14.08
C ALA A 515 21.68 -28.01 -13.42
N PRO A 516 21.76 -26.88 -14.16
CA PRO A 516 22.36 -25.63 -13.69
C PRO A 516 21.38 -24.84 -12.82
N ASN A 517 20.94 -25.40 -11.70
CA ASN A 517 20.25 -24.61 -10.68
C ASN A 517 21.29 -23.81 -9.90
N PHE A 518 21.71 -22.67 -10.47
CA PHE A 518 22.58 -21.65 -9.84
C PHE A 518 22.11 -21.22 -8.44
N VAL A 519 20.84 -21.47 -8.13
CA VAL A 519 20.18 -20.97 -6.91
C VAL A 519 20.35 -21.93 -5.72
N ASN A 520 20.69 -23.22 -5.91
CA ASN A 520 20.61 -24.23 -4.85
C ASN A 520 21.78 -25.23 -4.76
N SER A 521 22.98 -24.93 -5.29
CA SER A 521 24.10 -25.87 -5.14
C SER A 521 24.76 -25.77 -3.76
N LYS A 522 25.22 -26.91 -3.24
CA LYS A 522 25.98 -27.06 -1.98
C LYS A 522 27.43 -26.51 -2.08
N ASP A 523 27.74 -25.68 -3.08
CA ASP A 523 29.10 -25.23 -3.39
C ASP A 523 29.50 -23.92 -2.69
N PHE A 524 28.68 -23.42 -1.75
CA PHE A 524 29.03 -22.29 -0.91
C PHE A 524 29.93 -22.75 0.26
N ARG A 525 31.15 -22.21 0.38
CA ARG A 525 32.04 -22.41 1.53
C ARG A 525 32.51 -21.08 2.11
N PRO A 526 32.79 -20.97 3.43
CA PRO A 526 33.33 -19.74 4.01
C PRO A 526 34.63 -19.31 3.32
N LEU A 527 34.71 -18.05 2.93
CA LEU A 527 35.93 -17.40 2.46
C LEU A 527 36.88 -17.33 3.67
N ARG A 528 37.96 -18.11 3.64
CA ARG A 528 38.91 -18.19 4.76
C ARG A 528 39.95 -17.08 4.59
N TYR A 529 39.80 -16.02 5.37
CA TYR A 529 40.80 -14.96 5.49
C TYR A 529 42.07 -15.39 6.25
N ASP A 530 42.04 -16.56 6.88
CA ASP A 530 43.10 -17.06 7.77
C ASP A 530 44.19 -17.83 7.02
N ASP A 531 44.05 -18.00 5.70
CA ASP A 531 45.07 -18.64 4.85
C ASP A 531 46.01 -17.56 4.31
N ASP A 532 47.08 -17.29 5.09
CA ASP A 532 48.06 -16.23 4.82
C ASP A 532 48.69 -16.33 3.41
N GLU A 533 48.75 -17.53 2.80
CA GLU A 533 49.24 -17.70 1.43
C GLU A 533 48.28 -17.13 0.37
N GLU A 534 46.96 -17.25 0.59
CA GLU A 534 45.95 -16.77 -0.35
C GLU A 534 45.84 -15.24 -0.28
N VAL A 535 45.89 -14.65 0.93
CA VAL A 535 45.84 -13.19 1.14
C VAL A 535 47.14 -12.49 0.71
N SER A 536 48.31 -13.10 0.95
CA SER A 536 49.61 -12.48 0.64
C SER A 536 49.86 -12.38 -0.87
N PHE A 537 49.38 -13.35 -1.66
CA PHE A 537 49.46 -13.30 -3.12
C PHE A 537 48.73 -12.06 -3.70
N TRP A 538 47.59 -11.67 -3.12
CA TRP A 538 46.80 -10.54 -3.61
C TRP A 538 47.34 -9.16 -3.20
N ILE A 539 48.04 -9.06 -2.06
CA ILE A 539 48.68 -7.81 -1.64
C ILE A 539 49.91 -7.49 -2.51
N GLU A 540 50.68 -8.49 -2.94
CA GLU A 540 51.83 -8.28 -3.84
C GLU A 540 51.45 -7.99 -5.29
N THR A 541 50.20 -8.22 -5.71
CA THR A 541 49.75 -7.98 -7.09
C THR A 541 49.10 -6.59 -7.29
N LEU A 542 49.06 -5.77 -6.22
CA LEU A 542 48.47 -4.42 -6.21
C LEU A 542 49.49 -3.28 -6.03
N ASP A 543 50.79 -3.59 -5.94
CA ASP A 543 51.92 -2.67 -6.18
C ASP A 543 52.60 -3.03 -7.52
#